data_AF-A0A2N9YCQ9-F1
#
_entry.id   AF-A0A2N9YCQ9-F1
#
_cell.length_a   1.000
_cell.length_b   1.000
_cell.length_c   1.000
_cell.angle_alpha   90.00
_cell.angle_beta   90.00
_cell.angle_gamma   90.00
#
_symmetry.space_group_name_H-M   'P 1'
#
loop_
_entity.id
_entity.type
_entity.pdbx_description
1 polymer ?
#
loop_
_entity_poly.entity_id
_entity_poly.type
_entity_poly.pdbx_seq_one_letter_code
_entity_poly.pdbx_strand_id
1 'polypeptide(L)'
;MKLTAHYTSGFVSWWESLEAPEQVALHHAIINLLKPETLMSLHAHTQYAQMGELHVTHEHYTYNILYAFDLKQSTIVLVGGTKNLSCALQ
;
A
#
# COMPACT_ATOMS: atom_id res chain seq x y z
N MET A 1 14.03 12.81 4.51
CA MET A 1 13.95 11.39 4.93
C MET A 1 13.47 10.57 3.74
N LYS A 2 14.12 9.47 3.39
CA LYS A 2 13.73 8.58 2.28
C LYS A 2 13.22 7.28 2.88
N LEU A 3 12.05 6.81 2.45
CA LEU A 3 11.52 5.52 2.87
C LEU A 3 11.98 4.40 1.95
N THR A 4 12.18 3.24 2.54
CA THR A 4 12.34 1.97 1.82
C THR A 4 11.10 1.11 1.99
N ALA A 5 10.74 0.36 0.96
CA ALA A 5 9.68 -0.63 1.03
C ALA A 5 10.27 -2.00 1.39
N HIS A 6 9.62 -2.70 2.31
CA HIS A 6 9.87 -4.11 2.62
C HIS A 6 8.62 -4.92 2.27
N TYR A 7 8.81 -6.05 1.60
CA TYR A 7 7.71 -6.90 1.13
C TYR A 7 7.71 -8.20 1.92
N THR A 8 6.57 -8.50 2.56
CA THR A 8 6.37 -9.80 3.21
C THR A 8 6.03 -10.87 2.16
N SER A 9 6.18 -12.14 2.54
CA SER A 9 5.75 -13.26 1.67
C SER A 9 4.26 -13.18 1.32
N GLY A 10 3.41 -12.78 2.28
CA GLY A 10 1.98 -12.58 2.04
C GLY A 10 1.69 -11.53 0.97
N PHE A 11 2.42 -10.41 0.99
CA PHE A 11 2.34 -9.39 -0.06
C PHE A 11 2.84 -9.90 -1.40
N VAL A 12 3.99 -10.58 -1.44
CA VAL A 12 4.58 -11.09 -2.68
C VAL A 12 3.64 -12.09 -3.36
N SER A 13 3.10 -13.06 -2.62
CA SER A 13 2.18 -14.05 -3.17
C SER A 13 0.88 -13.43 -3.68
N TRP A 14 0.34 -12.42 -2.99
CA TRP A 14 -0.81 -11.67 -3.48
C TRP A 14 -0.47 -10.87 -4.75
N TRP A 15 0.67 -10.18 -4.77
CA TRP A 15 1.12 -9.38 -5.92
C TRP A 15 1.30 -10.24 -7.18
N GLU A 16 1.92 -11.41 -7.04
CA GLU A 16 2.12 -12.36 -8.13
C GLU A 16 0.82 -12.93 -8.70
N SER A 17 -0.30 -12.83 -7.97
CA SER A 17 -1.62 -13.24 -8.46
C SER A 17 -2.31 -12.18 -9.35
N LEU A 18 -1.75 -10.97 -9.43
CA LEU A 18 -2.31 -9.86 -10.18
C LEU A 18 -1.81 -9.83 -11.63
N GLU A 19 -2.65 -9.34 -12.53
CA GLU A 19 -2.28 -9.15 -13.93
C GLU A 19 -1.35 -7.95 -14.09
N ALA A 20 -0.54 -7.94 -15.16
CA ALA A 20 0.44 -6.88 -15.40
C ALA A 20 -0.15 -5.45 -15.39
N PRO A 21 -1.32 -5.17 -15.98
CA PRO A 21 -1.94 -3.83 -15.91
C PRO A 21 -2.29 -3.42 -14.47
N GLU A 22 -2.74 -4.39 -13.66
CA GLU A 22 -3.11 -4.18 -12.26
C GLU A 22 -1.86 -3.85 -11.45
N GLN A 23 -0.79 -4.64 -11.62
CA GLN A 23 0.51 -4.39 -10.98
C GLN A 23 1.04 -3.00 -11.32
N VAL A 24 0.96 -2.56 -12.57
CA VAL A 24 1.40 -1.21 -12.97
C VAL A 24 0.60 -0.14 -12.22
N ALA A 25 -0.73 -0.22 -12.21
CA ALA A 25 -1.59 0.75 -11.52
C ALA A 25 -1.29 0.84 -10.02
N LEU A 26 -1.13 -0.31 -9.36
CA LEU A 26 -0.80 -0.36 -7.94
C LEU A 26 0.61 0.11 -7.64
N HIS A 27 1.57 -0.16 -8.51
CA HIS A 27 2.95 0.27 -8.35
C HIS A 27 3.06 1.80 -8.27
N HIS A 28 2.32 2.51 -9.12
CA HIS A 28 2.24 3.98 -9.07
C HIS A 28 1.71 4.49 -7.71
N ALA A 29 0.68 3.84 -7.17
CA ALA A 29 0.13 4.19 -5.86
C ALA A 29 1.13 3.92 -4.72
N ILE A 30 1.84 2.79 -4.75
CA ILE A 30 2.87 2.44 -3.75
C ILE A 30 4.04 3.44 -3.80
N ILE A 31 4.50 3.85 -4.99
CA ILE A 31 5.53 4.89 -5.12
C ILE A 31 5.06 6.20 -4.49
N ASN A 32 3.80 6.58 -4.70
CA ASN A 32 3.25 7.79 -4.09
C ASN A 32 3.19 7.69 -2.57
N LEU A 33 2.86 6.52 -2.02
CA LEU A 33 2.88 6.27 -0.57
C LEU A 33 4.28 6.46 0.05
N LEU A 34 5.34 6.17 -0.71
CA LEU A 34 6.73 6.30 -0.25
C LEU A 34 7.23 7.76 -0.23
N LYS A 35 6.44 8.73 -0.68
CA LYS A 35 6.83 10.14 -0.72
C LYS A 35 6.82 10.76 0.68
N PRO A 36 7.76 11.67 0.99
CA PRO A 36 7.85 12.32 2.31
C PRO A 36 6.60 13.11 2.71
N GLU A 37 5.87 13.65 1.74
CA GLU A 37 4.66 14.46 1.97
C GLU A 37 3.53 13.63 2.59
N THR A 38 3.42 12.35 2.21
CA THR A 38 2.44 11.40 2.77
C THR A 38 2.78 11.03 4.22
N LEU A 39 4.04 11.17 4.64
CA LEU A 39 4.44 10.92 6.03
C LEU A 39 4.04 12.03 6.98
N MET A 40 3.90 13.27 6.50
CA MET A 40 3.57 14.41 7.34
C MET A 40 2.12 14.33 7.87
N SER A 41 1.20 13.71 7.13
CA SER A 41 -0.15 13.45 7.60
C SER A 41 -0.21 12.29 8.62
N LEU A 42 0.65 11.29 8.47
CA LEU A 42 0.74 10.12 9.36
C LEU A 42 1.45 10.45 10.69
N HIS A 43 2.50 11.28 10.66
CA HIS A 43 3.29 11.66 11.84
C HIS A 43 2.53 12.41 12.93
N ALA A 44 1.34 12.93 12.66
CA ALA A 44 0.66 13.83 13.59
C ALA A 44 0.21 13.17 14.91
N HIS A 45 0.13 11.83 15.01
CA HIS A 45 -0.68 11.21 16.08
C HIS A 45 -0.10 10.09 16.97
N THR A 46 1.04 9.42 16.72
CA THR A 46 1.43 8.29 17.62
C THR A 46 2.93 7.94 17.68
N GLN A 47 3.39 7.47 18.86
CA GLN A 47 4.73 6.90 19.12
C GLN A 47 4.91 5.43 18.69
N TYR A 48 3.87 4.78 18.16
CA TYR A 48 3.88 3.36 17.78
C TYR A 48 3.73 3.18 16.26
N ALA A 49 4.14 2.00 15.77
CA ALA A 49 3.99 1.60 14.37
C ALA A 49 2.54 1.81 13.90
N GLN A 50 2.35 2.64 12.88
CA GLN A 50 1.03 2.90 12.32
C GLN A 50 0.76 1.91 11.20
N MET A 51 -0.35 1.18 11.30
CA MET A 51 -0.88 0.39 10.20
C MET A 51 -1.86 1.24 9.38
N GLY A 52 -1.89 1.04 8.07
CA GLY A 52 -2.79 1.72 7.18
C GLY A 52 -3.18 0.83 6.01
N GLU A 53 -4.23 1.24 5.31
CA GLU A 53 -4.74 0.57 4.12
C GLU A 53 -4.66 1.57 2.96
N LEU A 54 -3.91 1.19 1.92
CA LEU A 54 -3.83 1.96 0.67
C LEU A 54 -4.91 1.43 -0.27
N HIS A 55 -5.94 2.25 -0.48
CA HIS A 55 -7.05 1.95 -1.39
C HIS A 55 -6.73 2.46 -2.80
N VAL A 56 -6.83 1.57 -3.78
CA VAL A 56 -6.65 1.89 -5.20
C VAL A 56 -7.80 1.29 -5.99
N THR A 57 -8.54 2.12 -6.71
CA THR A 57 -9.53 1.64 -7.67
C THR A 57 -8.92 1.66 -9.06
N HIS A 58 -9.01 0.54 -9.76
CA HIS A 58 -8.56 0.41 -11.15
C HIS A 58 -9.56 -0.46 -11.90
N GLU A 59 -10.14 0.09 -12.97
CA GLU A 59 -11.25 -0.52 -13.71
C GLU A 59 -12.42 -0.86 -12.77
N HIS A 60 -12.92 -2.09 -12.88
CA HIS A 60 -14.04 -2.63 -12.08
C HIS A 60 -13.58 -3.22 -10.75
N TYR A 61 -12.34 -2.98 -10.30
CA TYR A 61 -11.80 -3.59 -9.09
C TYR A 61 -11.26 -2.54 -8.11
N THR A 62 -11.49 -2.82 -6.83
CA THR A 62 -10.86 -2.11 -5.72
C THR A 62 -9.79 -3.01 -5.10
N TYR A 63 -8.59 -2.46 -5.01
CA TYR A 63 -7.43 -3.10 -4.43
C TYR A 63 -7.10 -2.40 -3.13
N ASN A 64 -6.99 -3.16 -2.06
CA ASN A 64 -6.57 -2.61 -0.78
C ASN A 64 -5.27 -3.25 -0.35
N ILE A 65 -4.26 -2.43 -0.07
CA ILE A 65 -2.93 -2.88 0.34
C ILE A 65 -2.73 -2.55 1.81
N LEU A 66 -2.54 -3.57 2.64
CA LEU A 66 -2.23 -3.39 4.05
C LEU A 66 -0.74 -3.10 4.22
N TYR A 67 -0.43 -2.01 4.92
CA TYR A 67 0.93 -1.62 5.21
C TYR A 67 1.12 -1.21 6.67
N ALA A 68 2.37 -1.27 7.13
CA ALA A 68 2.78 -0.78 8.44
C ALA A 68 3.99 0.15 8.30
N PHE A 69 4.03 1.19 9.12
CA PHE A 69 5.14 2.13 9.15
C PHE A 69 6.06 1.89 10.35
N ASP A 70 7.33 1.62 10.08
CA ASP A 70 8.38 1.57 11.09
C ASP A 70 9.19 2.87 11.08
N LEU A 71 8.88 3.76 12.02
CA LEU A 71 9.56 5.03 12.24
C LEU A 71 11.06 4.87 12.55
N LYS A 72 11.44 3.78 13.26
CA LYS A 72 12.83 3.56 13.66
C LYS A 72 13.69 3.20 12.46
N GLN A 73 13.14 2.40 11.54
CA GLN A 73 13.83 1.92 10.36
C GLN A 73 13.54 2.76 9.10
N SER A 74 12.74 3.82 9.20
CA SER A 74 12.28 4.61 8.05
C SER A 74 11.75 3.71 6.91
N THR A 75 10.97 2.69 7.26
CA THR A 75 10.55 1.64 6.33
C THR A 75 9.04 1.49 6.33
N ILE A 76 8.46 1.29 5.15
CA ILE A 76 7.08 0.81 4.99
C ILE A 76 7.13 -0.69 4.74
N VAL A 77 6.44 -1.46 5.57
CA VAL A 77 6.25 -2.90 5.39
C VAL A 77 4.93 -3.13 4.69
N LEU A 78 4.97 -3.73 3.50
CA LEU A 78 3.80 -4.15 2.75
C LEU A 78 3.46 -5.60 3.13
N VAL A 79 2.30 -5.77 3.74
CA VAL A 79 1.90 -7.00 4.44
C VAL A 79 1.07 -7.91 3.56
N GLY A 80 0.19 -7.35 2.74
CA GLY A 80 -0.72 -8.11 1.90
C GLY A 80 -1.65 -7.19 1.14
N GLY A 81 -2.54 -7.78 0.35
CA GLY A 81 -3.61 -7.04 -0.26
C GLY A 81 -4.84 -7.88 -0.55
N THR A 82 -5.91 -7.20 -0.91
CA THR A 82 -7.15 -7.81 -1.38
C THR A 82 -7.57 -7.16 -2.69
N LYS A 83 -8.21 -7.96 -3.55
CA LYS A 83 -8.83 -7.51 -4.79
C LYS A 83 -10.32 -7.82 -4.68
N ASN A 84 -11.15 -6.79 -4.71
CA ASN A 84 -12.60 -6.92 -4.65
C ASN A 84 -13.20 -6.33 -5.92
N LEU A 85 -14.30 -6.91 -6.40
CA LEU A 85 -15.09 -6.27 -7.44
C LEU A 85 -15.60 -4.94 -6.87
N SER A 86 -15.26 -3.84 -7.55
CA SER A 86 -15.79 -2.53 -7.24
C SER A 86 -17.29 -2.59 -7.45
N CYS A 87 -18.05 -2.39 -6.37
CA CYS A 87 -19.49 -2.24 -6.44
C CYS A 87 -19.81 -0.85 -7.00
N ALA A 88 -19.48 -0.62 -8.26
CA ALA A 88 -20.18 0.36 -9.07
C ALA A 88 -21.48 -0.31 -9.53
N LEU A 89 -22.44 -0.45 -8.61
CA LEU A 89 -23.82 -0.63 -9.02
C LEU A 89 -24.19 0.60 -9.86
N GLN A 90 -24.78 0.30 -11.01
CA GLN A 90 -25.32 1.21 -12.02
C GLN A 90 -26.11 2.38 -11.43
#